data_AF-A0A921FU22-F1
#
_entry.id   AF-A0A921FU22-F1
#
_cell.length_a   1.000
_cell.length_b   1.000
_cell.length_c   1.000
_cell.angle_alpha   90.00
_cell.angle_beta   90.00
_cell.angle_gamma   90.00
#
_symmetry.space_group_name_H-M   'P 1'
#
loop_
_entity.id
_entity.type
_entity.pdbx_description
1 polymer ?
#
loop_
_entity_poly.entity_id
_entity_poly.type
_entity_poly.pdbx_seq_one_letter_code
_entity_poly.pdbx_strand_id
1 'polypeptide(L)'
;MEKSQDARCRPPTLLHPIHPRFKLTRYAENHNIRVLVEYVDAGFSGKNVLGRPQFRQMMDDIIKAQPSKRPVYVLVFKLSRFGRNAADS
;
A
#
# COMPACT_ATOMS: atom_id res chain seq x y z
N MET A 1 -14.11 -31.87 4.50
CA MET A 1 -13.64 -31.68 3.12
C MET A 1 -13.74 -30.21 2.81
N GLU A 2 -12.59 -29.57 2.80
CA GLU A 2 -12.36 -28.13 2.81
C GLU A 2 -12.75 -27.50 1.47
N LYS A 3 -13.60 -26.46 1.49
CA LYS A 3 -13.79 -25.59 0.32
C LYS A 3 -13.38 -24.17 0.67
N SER A 4 -12.08 -23.95 0.50
CA SER A 4 -11.43 -22.75 -0.03
C SER A 4 -12.36 -21.54 -0.21
N GLN A 5 -12.29 -20.64 0.76
CA GLN A 5 -12.73 -19.25 0.64
C GLN A 5 -11.49 -18.37 0.78
N ASP A 6 -10.56 -18.48 -0.17
CA ASP A 6 -9.46 -17.52 -0.26
C ASP A 6 -9.62 -16.68 -1.52
N ALA A 7 -9.63 -15.37 -1.27
CA ALA A 7 -9.40 -14.26 -2.18
C ALA A 7 -9.83 -14.45 -3.65
N ARG A 8 -10.96 -13.81 -4.01
CA ARG A 8 -11.15 -13.28 -5.36
C ARG A 8 -10.19 -12.11 -5.61
N CYS A 9 -8.89 -12.40 -5.61
CA CYS A 9 -7.90 -11.60 -6.32
C CYS A 9 -8.29 -11.70 -7.80
N ARG A 10 -8.83 -10.61 -8.35
CA ARG A 10 -9.05 -10.51 -9.80
C ARG A 10 -7.73 -10.83 -10.52
N PRO A 11 -7.76 -11.52 -11.66
CA PRO A 11 -6.53 -11.80 -12.41
C PRO A 11 -5.81 -10.46 -12.66
N PRO A 12 -4.50 -10.36 -12.37
CA PRO A 12 -3.79 -9.12 -12.59
C PRO A 12 -3.79 -8.90 -14.11
N THR A 13 -4.56 -7.91 -14.56
CA THR A 13 -4.31 -7.25 -15.85
C THR A 13 -2.81 -7.04 -15.90
N LEU A 14 -2.09 -7.66 -16.85
CA LEU A 14 -0.63 -7.65 -16.97
C LEU A 14 -0.08 -6.27 -16.62
N LEU A 15 0.32 -6.11 -15.35
CA LEU A 15 0.80 -4.82 -14.88
C LEU A 15 2.17 -4.65 -15.54
N HIS A 16 2.30 -3.65 -16.39
CA HIS A 16 3.55 -3.42 -17.10
C HIS A 16 4.70 -3.19 -16.10
N PRO A 17 5.95 -3.62 -16.39
CA PRO A 17 7.08 -3.53 -15.47
C PRO A 17 7.38 -2.12 -14.94
N ILE A 18 6.93 -1.10 -15.65
CA ILE A 18 7.06 0.31 -15.28
C ILE A 18 6.08 0.74 -14.19
N HIS A 19 5.02 -0.02 -13.94
CA HIS A 19 3.94 0.35 -13.04
C HIS A 19 4.39 0.20 -11.57
N PRO A 20 4.18 1.21 -10.70
CA PRO A 20 4.60 1.17 -9.30
C PRO A 20 4.13 -0.08 -8.55
N ARG A 21 2.88 -0.48 -8.79
CA ARG A 21 2.28 -1.67 -8.19
C ARG A 21 3.07 -2.93 -8.54
N PHE A 22 3.41 -3.14 -9.82
CA PHE A 22 4.18 -4.32 -10.23
C PHE A 22 5.51 -4.41 -9.48
N LYS A 23 6.23 -3.29 -9.37
CA LYS A 23 7.52 -3.25 -8.67
C LYS A 23 7.40 -3.56 -7.18
N LEU A 24 6.38 -3.02 -6.51
CA LEU A 24 6.14 -3.28 -5.08
C LEU A 24 5.70 -4.74 -4.84
N THR A 25 4.82 -5.28 -5.68
CA THR A 25 4.39 -6.68 -5.57
C THR A 25 5.55 -7.63 -5.78
N ARG A 26 6.38 -7.41 -6.82
CA ARG A 26 7.60 -8.21 -7.04
C ARG A 26 8.58 -8.12 -5.87
N TYR A 27 8.78 -6.92 -5.32
CA TYR A 27 9.62 -6.77 -4.13
C TYR A 27 9.07 -7.57 -2.94
N ALA A 28 7.76 -7.51 -2.69
CA ALA A 28 7.14 -8.27 -1.60
C ALA A 28 7.28 -9.79 -1.79
N GLU A 29 7.03 -10.29 -3.01
CA GLU A 29 7.21 -11.70 -3.38
C GLU A 29 8.64 -12.18 -3.15
N ASN A 30 9.63 -11.44 -3.66
CA ASN A 30 11.05 -11.79 -3.55
C ASN A 30 11.55 -11.81 -2.11
N HIS A 31 10.94 -11.03 -1.22
CA HIS A 31 11.32 -10.91 0.19
C HIS A 31 10.39 -11.70 1.14
N ASN A 32 9.47 -12.52 0.60
CA ASN A 32 8.47 -13.26 1.38
C ASN A 32 7.64 -12.36 2.32
N ILE A 33 7.36 -11.14 1.89
CA ILE A 33 6.56 -10.17 2.64
C ILE A 33 5.09 -10.38 2.26
N ARG A 34 4.26 -10.68 3.26
CA ARG A 34 2.81 -10.75 3.07
C ARG A 34 2.20 -9.36 2.99
N VAL A 35 1.59 -9.02 1.86
CA VAL A 35 0.83 -7.78 1.69
C VAL A 35 -0.52 -7.92 2.41
N LEU A 36 -0.78 -7.03 3.38
CA LEU A 36 -2.04 -7.01 4.13
C LEU A 36 -3.12 -6.19 3.40
N VAL A 37 -2.76 -4.97 2.99
CA VAL A 37 -3.65 -4.01 2.34
C VAL A 37 -2.83 -3.18 1.35
N GLU A 38 -3.43 -2.83 0.21
CA GLU A 38 -2.87 -1.91 -0.79
C GLU A 38 -3.63 -0.57 -0.75
N TYR A 39 -2.91 0.55 -0.71
CA TYR A 39 -3.47 1.90 -0.71
C TYR A 39 -3.02 2.65 -1.96
N VAL A 40 -3.95 3.24 -2.73
CA VAL A 40 -3.65 3.87 -4.02
C VAL A 40 -4.35 5.23 -4.16
N ASP A 41 -3.58 6.31 -4.09
CA ASP A 41 -4.06 7.66 -4.45
C ASP A 41 -3.71 7.96 -5.92
N ALA A 42 -4.63 7.68 -6.84
CA ALA A 42 -4.47 7.98 -8.26
C ALA A 42 -4.64 9.49 -8.55
N GLY A 43 -3.84 10.05 -9.45
CA GLY A 43 -4.05 11.41 -10.00
C GLY A 43 -3.57 12.58 -9.13
N PHE A 44 -3.13 12.36 -7.89
CA PHE A 44 -2.64 13.44 -7.04
C PHE A 44 -1.12 13.64 -7.19
N SER A 45 -0.73 14.76 -7.79
CA SER A 45 0.62 15.31 -7.65
C SER A 45 0.86 15.50 -6.15
N GLY A 46 1.89 14.87 -5.58
CA GLY A 46 2.15 14.79 -4.14
C GLY A 46 2.53 16.12 -3.48
N LYS A 47 1.75 17.18 -3.75
CA LYS A 47 1.86 18.55 -3.24
C LYS A 47 0.95 18.79 -2.03
N ASN A 48 -0.21 18.12 -1.94
CA ASN A 48 -1.15 18.28 -0.82
C ASN A 48 -1.49 16.90 -0.22
N VAL A 49 -1.57 16.81 1.12
CA VAL A 49 -2.02 15.59 1.85
C VAL A 49 -3.56 15.50 1.90
N LEU A 50 -4.26 16.64 1.86
CA LEU A 50 -5.73 16.68 1.80
C LEU A 50 -6.29 15.90 0.59
N GLY A 51 -5.56 15.89 -0.53
CA GLY A 51 -5.88 15.09 -1.72
C GLY A 51 -5.49 13.61 -1.64
N ARG A 52 -5.08 13.09 -0.48
CA ARG A 52 -4.61 11.70 -0.33
C ARG A 52 -5.48 10.90 0.66
N PRO A 53 -6.74 10.58 0.28
CA PRO A 53 -7.64 9.84 1.16
C PRO A 53 -7.10 8.44 1.52
N GLN A 54 -6.43 7.74 0.60
CA GLN A 54 -5.92 6.40 0.87
C GLN A 54 -4.70 6.44 1.80
N PHE A 55 -3.84 7.45 1.67
CA PHE A 55 -2.76 7.67 2.64
C PHE A 55 -3.29 7.94 4.06
N ARG A 56 -4.32 8.79 4.19
CA ARG A 56 -4.96 9.05 5.49
C ARG A 56 -5.58 7.78 6.07
N GLN A 57 -6.28 7.00 5.25
CA GLN A 57 -6.85 5.72 5.65
C GLN A 57 -5.77 4.75 6.14
N MET A 58 -4.63 4.65 5.44
CA MET A 58 -3.51 3.82 5.87
C MET A 58 -2.99 4.21 7.26
N MET A 59 -2.82 5.50 7.53
CA MET A 59 -2.37 5.98 8.84
C MET A 59 -3.37 5.62 9.94
N ASP A 60 -4.66 5.85 9.69
CA ASP A 60 -5.75 5.47 10.59
C ASP A 60 -5.76 3.98 10.88
N ASP A 61 -5.62 3.14 9.84
CA ASP A 61 -5.61 1.68 9.98
C ASP A 61 -4.40 1.19 10.77
N ILE A 62 -3.22 1.81 10.61
CA ILE A 62 -2.03 1.50 11.40
C ILE A 62 -2.21 1.87 12.89
N ILE A 63 -2.80 3.04 13.15
CA ILE A 63 -3.03 3.55 14.51
C ILE A 63 -4.08 2.69 15.22
N LYS A 64 -5.19 2.39 14.54
CA LYS A 64 -6.34 1.64 15.07
C LYS A 64 -6.16 0.12 15.02
N ALA A 65 -5.13 -0.39 14.32
CA ALA A 65 -4.87 -1.82 14.22
C ALA A 65 -4.66 -2.44 15.60
N GLN A 66 -5.29 -3.60 15.81
CA GLN A 66 -5.00 -4.46 16.96
C GLN A 66 -3.52 -4.87 16.93
N PRO A 67 -2.85 -5.01 18.10
CA PRO A 67 -1.42 -5.34 18.15
C PRO A 67 -1.03 -6.58 17.34
N SER A 68 -1.90 -7.61 17.32
CA SER A 68 -1.69 -8.85 16.56
C SER A 68 -1.85 -8.72 15.04
N LYS A 69 -2.39 -7.60 14.54
CA LYS A 69 -2.66 -7.33 13.12
C LYS A 69 -1.93 -6.10 12.60
N ARG A 70 -1.12 -5.45 13.44
CA ARG A 70 -0.38 -4.23 13.06
C ARG A 70 0.70 -4.58 12.03
N PRO A 71 0.79 -3.85 10.90
CA PRO A 71 1.86 -4.04 9.94
C PRO A 71 3.21 -3.66 10.58
N VAL A 72 4.23 -4.48 10.31
CA VAL A 72 5.62 -4.21 10.76
C VAL A 72 6.33 -3.27 9.79
N TYR A 73 5.94 -3.30 8.52
CA TYR A 73 6.55 -2.51 7.45
C TYR A 73 5.49 -1.84 6.59
N VAL A 74 5.85 -0.68 6.03
CA VAL A 74 5.11 -0.01 4.97
C VAL A 74 6.00 0.09 3.73
N LEU A 75 5.54 -0.46 2.61
CA LEU A 75 6.26 -0.44 1.34
C LEU A 75 5.74 0.72 0.48
N VAL A 76 6.66 1.57 0.01
CA VAL A 76 6.32 2.73 -0.84
C VAL A 76 7.21 2.79 -2.07
N PHE A 77 6.65 3.22 -3.20
CA PHE A 77 7.40 3.30 -4.46
C PHE A 77 8.37 4.49 -4.51
N LYS A 78 8.02 5.62 -3.87
CA LYS A 78 8.88 6.80 -3.73
C LYS A 78 8.63 7.45 -2.37
N LEU A 79 9.68 7.79 -1.63
CA LEU A 79 9.56 8.43 -0.32
C LEU A 79 8.81 9.76 -0.34
N SER A 80 8.91 10.51 -1.44
CA SER A 80 8.13 11.76 -1.65
C SER A 80 6.61 11.57 -1.62
N ARG A 81 6.13 10.31 -1.67
CA ARG A 81 4.72 9.94 -1.52
C ARG A 81 4.34 9.59 -0.09
N PHE A 82 5.31 9.23 0.75
CA PHE A 82 5.11 8.88 2.16
C PHE A 82 5.16 10.09 3.08
N GLY A 83 5.93 11.13 2.72
CA GLY A 83 5.96 12.39 3.45
C GLY A 83 7.06 13.31 2.91
N ARG A 84 6.80 14.61 2.90
CA ARG A 84 7.87 15.61 2.91
C ARG A 84 8.06 16.00 4.36
N ASN A 85 8.91 15.30 5.11
CA ASN A 85 9.24 15.75 6.47
C ASN A 85 9.97 17.11 6.32
N ALA A 86 9.68 18.21 7.03
CA ALA A 86 9.18 18.36 8.40
C ALA A 86 8.32 19.63 8.65
N ALA A 87 7.63 20.18 7.65
CA ALA A 87 6.90 21.45 7.77
C ALA A 87 5.68 21.55 6.85
N ASP A 88 4.74 20.61 6.96
CA ASP A 88 3.37 20.94 6.54
C ASP A 88 2.90 22.02 7.53
N SER A 89 2.69 23.23 7.00
CA SER A 89 2.42 24.48 7.71
C SER A 89 1.13 24.45 8.52
#